data_AF-A0A1V4S4H4-F1
#
_entry.id   AF-A0A1V4S4H4-F1
#
_cell.length_a   1.000
_cell.length_b   1.000
_cell.length_c   1.000
_cell.angle_alpha   90.00
_cell.angle_beta   90.00
_cell.angle_gamma   90.00
#
_symmetry.space_group_name_H-M   'P 1'
#
loop_
_entity.id
_entity.type
_entity.pdbx_description
1 polymer ?
#
loop_
_entity_poly.entity_id
_entity_poly.type
_entity_poly.pdbx_seq_one_letter_code
_entity_poly.pdbx_strand_id
1 'polypeptide(L)' 'KITSILVDSYEPNGPFGAKEVGESPRAAVISAISNAICNAIGERIYDLPMTSDRIKRALRSKSA' A
#
# COMPACT_ATOMS: atom_id res chain seq x y z
N LYS A 1 12.41 7.87 -4.62
CA LYS A 1 13.08 7.94 -3.30
C LYS A 1 12.11 7.40 -2.26
N ILE A 2 12.50 6.41 -1.46
CA ILE A 2 11.69 5.93 -0.33
C ILE A 2 12.10 6.75 0.90
N THR A 3 11.12 7.24 1.66
CA THR A 3 11.33 7.95 2.93
C THR A 3 10.82 7.06 4.05
N SER A 4 11.70 6.65 4.95
CA SER A 4 11.37 5.81 6.10
C SER A 4 11.41 6.63 7.38
N ILE A 5 10.46 6.39 8.28
CA ILE A 5 10.37 7.08 9.57
C ILE A 5 10.38 6.02 10.66
N LEU A 6 11.31 6.13 11.62
CA LEU A 6 11.30 5.32 12.82
C LEU A 6 10.35 5.96 13.82
N VAL A 7 9.33 5.21 14.22
CA VAL A 7 8.38 5.65 15.25
C VAL A 7 8.90 5.17 16.59
N ASP A 8 9.12 6.11 17.50
CA ASP A 8 9.51 5.80 18.87
C ASP A 8 8.33 5.17 19.61
N SER A 9 8.38 3.84 19.72
CA SER A 9 7.36 3.06 20.40
C SER A 9 8.01 1.89 21.11
N TYR A 10 7.52 1.58 22.31
CA TYR A 10 8.15 0.64 23.22
C TYR A 10 7.26 -0.57 23.46
N GLU A 11 7.81 -1.77 23.35
CA GLU A 11 7.13 -3.02 23.72
C GLU A 11 7.66 -3.54 25.06
N PRO A 12 6.85 -3.52 26.13
CA PRO A 12 7.30 -3.94 27.48
C PRO A 12 7.90 -5.34 27.55
N ASN A 13 7.46 -6.25 26.68
CA ASN A 13 7.93 -7.64 26.66
C ASN A 13 9.03 -7.89 25.62
N GLY A 14 9.41 -6.87 24.84
CA GLY A 14 10.37 -6.98 23.76
C GLY A 14 11.81 -6.83 24.26
N PRO A 15 12.79 -7.51 23.64
CA PRO A 15 14.18 -7.32 24.00
C PRO A 15 14.58 -5.86 23.78
N PHE A 16 15.01 -5.19 24.85
CA PHE A 16 15.32 -3.75 24.85
C PHE A 16 14.16 -2.84 24.39
N GLY A 17 12.90 -3.29 24.50
CA GLY A 17 11.73 -2.55 24.06
C GLY A 17 11.38 -2.69 22.57
N ALA A 18 12.09 -3.54 21.83
CA ALA A 18 11.95 -3.67 20.38
C ALA A 18 10.67 -4.40 19.94
N LYS A 19 10.21 -4.07 18.73
CA LYS A 19 9.13 -4.74 18.00
C LYS A 19 9.57 -5.20 16.62
N GLU A 20 8.80 -6.11 16.05
CA GLU A 20 8.91 -6.52 14.64
C GLU A 20 8.57 -5.36 13.69
N VAL A 21 9.16 -5.36 12.48
CA VAL A 21 8.92 -4.33 11.44
C VAL A 21 9.10 -4.84 10.00
N GLY A 22 9.27 -6.14 9.76
CA GLY A 22 9.51 -6.68 8.42
C GLY A 22 8.24 -6.86 7.60
N GLU A 23 7.22 -7.44 8.21
CA GLU A 23 5.99 -7.87 7.56
C GLU A 23 4.97 -6.73 7.44
N SER A 24 4.84 -5.94 8.51
CA SER A 24 3.91 -4.81 8.59
C SER A 24 4.05 -3.80 7.42
N PRO A 25 5.26 -3.26 7.11
CA PRO A 25 5.40 -2.35 5.96
C PRO A 25 5.25 -3.07 4.62
N ARG A 26 5.64 -4.36 4.52
CA ARG A 26 5.50 -5.14 3.29
C ARG A 26 4.03 -5.26 2.87
N ALA A 27 3.15 -5.59 3.82
CA ALA A 27 1.71 -5.68 3.56
C ALA A 27 1.09 -4.30 3.24
N ALA A 28 1.50 -3.25 3.97
CA ALA A 28 0.95 -1.91 3.82
C ALA A 28 1.22 -1.27 2.45
N VAL A 29 2.37 -1.57 1.82
CA VAL A 29 2.74 -1.01 0.51
C VAL A 29 1.72 -1.34 -0.58
N ILE A 30 1.19 -2.56 -0.60
CA ILE A 30 0.22 -3.00 -1.62
C ILE A 30 -1.07 -2.17 -1.52
N SER A 31 -1.60 -2.02 -0.31
CA SER A 31 -2.81 -1.23 -0.05
C SER A 31 -2.59 0.26 -0.32
N ALA A 32 -1.41 0.80 0.04
CA ALA A 32 -1.09 2.20 -0.21
C ALA A 32 -1.06 2.54 -1.71
N ILE A 33 -0.41 1.69 -2.53
CA ILE A 33 -0.38 1.87 -3.99
C ILE A 33 -1.78 1.70 -4.59
N SER A 34 -2.52 0.68 -4.16
CA SER A 34 -3.91 0.44 -4.62
C SER A 34 -4.83 1.63 -4.35
N ASN A 35 -4.78 2.17 -3.12
CA ASN A 35 -5.58 3.33 -2.75
C ASN A 35 -5.15 4.59 -3.51
N ALA A 36 -3.85 4.79 -3.74
CA ALA A 36 -3.34 5.92 -4.54
C ALA A 36 -3.81 5.86 -6.00
N ILE A 37 -3.78 4.68 -6.62
CA ILE A 37 -4.31 4.47 -7.98
C ILE A 37 -5.82 4.75 -8.00
N CYS A 38 -6.57 4.19 -7.06
CA CYS A 38 -8.01 4.42 -6.95
C CYS A 38 -8.35 5.90 -6.79
N ASN A 39 -7.60 6.63 -5.96
CA ASN A 39 -7.74 8.07 -5.78
C ASN A 39 -7.43 8.85 -7.07
N ALA A 40 -6.44 8.42 -7.86
CA ALA A 40 -6.04 9.09 -9.09
C ALA A 40 -7.04 8.89 -10.25
N ILE A 41 -7.62 7.68 -10.38
CA ILE A 41 -8.49 7.35 -11.52
C ILE A 41 -9.99 7.43 -11.17
N GLY A 42 -10.32 7.38 -9.88
CA GLY A 42 -11.70 7.34 -9.36
C GLY A 42 -12.38 5.97 -9.45
N GLU A 43 -11.61 4.91 -9.70
CA GLU A 43 -12.09 3.53 -9.88
C GLU A 43 -11.25 2.54 -9.08
N ARG A 44 -11.90 1.53 -8.49
CA ARG A 44 -11.25 0.54 -7.64
C ARG A 44 -10.90 -0.72 -8.43
N ILE A 45 -9.61 -1.06 -8.44
CA ILE A 45 -9.10 -2.31 -9.01
C ILE A 45 -8.90 -3.32 -7.87
N TYR A 46 -9.53 -4.49 -7.96
CA TYR A 46 -9.43 -5.54 -6.93
C TYR A 46 -8.44 -6.66 -7.30
N ASP A 47 -7.94 -6.67 -8.53
CA ASP A 47 -7.02 -7.70 -9.03
C ASP A 47 -5.56 -7.27 -9.00
N LEU A 48 -4.73 -8.06 -8.31
CA LEU A 48 -3.27 -7.92 -8.33
C LEU A 48 -2.63 -8.87 -9.37
N PRO A 49 -1.50 -8.50 -9.99
CA PRO A 49 -0.85 -7.18 -9.92
C PRO A 49 -1.64 -6.10 -10.68
N MET A 50 -1.52 -4.83 -10.25
CA MET A 50 -2.15 -3.68 -10.91
C MET A 50 -1.38 -3.25 -12.17
N THR A 51 -1.44 -4.09 -13.19
CA THR A 51 -0.76 -3.82 -14.47
C THR A 51 -1.36 -2.62 -15.19
N SER A 52 -0.57 -1.99 -16.07
CA SER A 52 -1.03 -0.85 -16.88
C SER A 52 -2.25 -1.19 -17.74
N ASP A 53 -2.34 -2.42 -18.24
CA ASP A 53 -3.50 -2.93 -18.99
C ASP A 53 -4.78 -3.00 -18.14
N ARG A 54 -4.70 -3.45 -16.88
CA ARG A 54 -5.83 -3.42 -15.93
C ARG A 54 -6.25 -1.99 -15.61
N ILE A 55 -5.29 -1.09 -15.40
CA ILE A 55 -5.56 0.34 -15.15
C ILE A 55 -6.25 0.98 -16.37
N LYS A 56 -5.78 0.70 -17.59
CA LYS A 56 -6.40 1.19 -18.83
C LYS A 56 -7.84 0.71 -18.99
N ARG A 57 -8.14 -0.56 -18.64
CA ARG A 57 -9.52 -1.06 -18.64
C ARG A 57 -10.41 -0.32 -17.64
N ALA A 58 -9.94 -0.13 -16.41
CA ALA A 58 -10.67 0.62 -15.37
C ALA A 58 -10.94 2.08 -15.78
N LEU A 59 -10.00 2.73 -16.48
CA LEU A 59 -10.23 4.08 -17.01
C LEU A 59 -11.31 4.12 -18.10
N ARG A 60 -11.46 3.06 -18.90
CA ARG A 60 -12.45 2.99 -19.98
C ARG A 60 -13.85 2.67 -19.48
N SER A 61 -14.00 1.87 -18.42
CA SER A 61 -15.32 1.58 -17.83
C SER A 61 -16.00 2.82 -17.26
N LYS A 62 -15.23 3.84 -16.87
CA LYS A 62 -15.75 5.13 -16.40
C LYS A 62 -16.35 6.00 -17.52
N SER A 63 -15.94 5.80 -18.77
CA SER A 63 -16.37 6.61 -19.92
C SER A 63 -17.57 6.03 -20.68
N ALA A 64 -18.15 4.94 -20.18
CA ALA A 64 -19.36 4.30 -20.70
C ALA A 64 -20.53 4.59 -19.77
#